data_AF-A0A4P2QRS9-F1
#
_entry.id   AF-A0A4P2QRS9-F1
#
_cell.length_a   1.000
_cell.length_b   1.000
_cell.length_c   1.000
_cell.angle_alpha   90.00
_cell.angle_beta   90.00
_cell.angle_gamma   90.00
#
_symmetry.space_group_name_H-M   'P 1'
#
loop_
_entity.id
_entity.type
_entity.pdbx_description
1 polymer ?
#
loop_
_entity_poly.entity_id
_entity_poly.type
_entity_poly.pdbx_seq_one_letter_code
_entity_poly.pdbx_strand_id
1 'polypeptide(L)'
;MVSEEPDTVPSAGIPSERTVRTAQPASAEPAAPAAPITFTPMTPTATATRPPAAALAGLVLDALLPGERAGDWVIEGPLGAGGFSVIYRARHADRGTAAAVKVLHPELSAQPDVVIRFQREVETVRRLEHPGIVRVFEQGQLEDGRPYYVMELLAGVSLDQHLRSRGRLSPEEALAVLEPLCDALEAAHAQAVVHRDLKASNVFLEEDGDRRRVVLLDFGVAKLLDAPGPSLTSSREVLGSPSSVAPEQLLGQPVDVRADVYALGALTYRMLVGEPLFSGDIGALLRQLHLFASPPRPSAKARLSPGFDEVILRALAKDPAARPPSPGAFLEEFRGALEASRGASDAPSGARARPGVAVYAEVGAAPEALDAPDDRLLADLEAILPFVAAELTEAGLSPGAETGSSLLFTAERPADADAEARRRAVDAALRIFRRLEGRPGRDPRVQVRLCLHTGELLLGPSGELLGGELAEVGGWAPEGAQAGVFASPEVVAGLGIVAGPLALEGTMLVLAGAEPTAAR
;
A
#
# COMPACT_ATOMS: atom_id res chain seq x y z
N MET A 1 -9.35 -12.91 -71.12
CA MET A 1 -8.80 -12.57 -72.44
C MET A 1 -8.52 -11.08 -72.42
N VAL A 2 -7.26 -10.69 -72.66
CA VAL A 2 -6.77 -9.31 -72.96
C VAL A 2 -6.86 -8.33 -71.79
N SER A 3 -5.90 -7.48 -71.40
CA SER A 3 -4.47 -7.18 -71.60
C SER A 3 -4.15 -6.19 -70.43
N GLU A 4 -2.94 -5.82 -70.03
CA GLU A 4 -1.84 -5.18 -70.76
C GLU A 4 -0.68 -4.89 -69.77
N GLU A 5 0.46 -4.49 -70.31
CA GLU A 5 1.86 -4.58 -69.84
C GLU A 5 2.36 -3.52 -68.81
N PRO A 6 3.64 -3.61 -68.34
CA PRO A 6 4.18 -2.98 -67.13
C PRO A 6 5.01 -1.70 -67.41
N ASP A 7 5.34 -0.92 -66.37
CA ASP A 7 6.51 -0.02 -66.47
C ASP A 7 7.16 0.41 -65.13
N THR A 8 8.49 0.22 -65.14
CA THR A 8 9.63 0.99 -64.60
C THR A 8 9.68 1.62 -63.18
N VAL A 9 10.83 1.33 -62.54
CA VAL A 9 11.44 1.91 -61.34
C VAL A 9 12.14 3.24 -61.65
N PRO A 10 12.25 4.17 -60.68
CA PRO A 10 13.44 5.01 -60.59
C PRO A 10 14.15 4.94 -59.22
N SER A 11 15.47 4.88 -59.33
CA SER A 11 16.50 5.00 -58.30
C SER A 11 16.77 6.47 -57.96
N ALA A 12 16.93 6.78 -56.67
CA ALA A 12 17.57 7.99 -56.14
C ALA A 12 18.17 7.59 -54.79
N GLY A 13 19.42 7.86 -54.41
CA GLY A 13 20.36 8.89 -54.83
C GLY A 13 21.01 9.41 -53.55
N ILE A 14 22.17 8.86 -53.19
CA ILE A 14 22.96 9.21 -51.99
C ILE A 14 23.50 10.65 -52.15
N PRO A 15 23.43 11.52 -51.13
CA PRO A 15 24.26 12.72 -51.07
C PRO A 15 25.44 12.56 -50.11
N SER A 16 26.60 12.99 -50.62
CA SER A 16 27.94 12.94 -50.04
C SER A 16 28.18 13.83 -48.83
N GLU A 17 29.08 13.33 -48.00
CA GLU A 17 30.09 13.98 -47.16
C GLU A 17 30.13 15.52 -47.11
N ARG A 18 29.93 16.05 -45.91
CA ARG A 18 30.40 17.39 -45.53
C ARG A 18 31.45 17.27 -44.44
N THR A 19 32.69 17.55 -44.84
CA THR A 19 33.88 17.69 -44.02
C THR A 19 33.68 18.70 -42.89
N VAL A 20 33.88 18.28 -41.63
CA VAL A 20 34.12 19.21 -40.51
C VAL A 20 35.42 18.81 -39.83
N ARG A 21 36.23 19.83 -39.62
CA ARG A 21 37.64 19.82 -39.22
C ARG A 21 37.86 19.22 -37.84
N THR A 22 38.94 18.47 -37.75
CA THR A 22 39.62 18.01 -36.54
C THR A 22 40.03 19.17 -35.63
N ALA A 23 39.66 19.07 -34.36
CA ALA A 23 40.30 19.75 -33.25
C ALA A 23 40.31 18.82 -32.02
N GLN A 24 41.47 18.22 -31.75
CA GLN A 24 41.90 17.73 -30.43
C GLN A 24 42.76 18.88 -29.85
N PRO A 25 42.90 19.12 -28.52
CA PRO A 25 42.86 18.14 -27.43
C PRO A 25 42.25 18.60 -26.08
N ALA A 26 42.00 17.65 -25.17
CA ALA A 26 42.40 17.75 -23.77
C ALA A 26 42.29 16.36 -23.12
N SER A 27 43.44 15.78 -22.79
CA SER A 27 43.57 14.54 -22.04
C SER A 27 43.01 14.72 -20.63
N ALA A 28 41.93 14.01 -20.29
CA ALA A 28 41.52 13.83 -18.91
C ALA A 28 42.19 12.55 -18.37
N GLU A 29 42.96 12.70 -17.30
CA GLU A 29 43.54 11.59 -16.54
C GLU A 29 42.47 10.58 -16.09
N PRO A 30 42.82 9.28 -15.96
CA PRO A 30 41.90 8.30 -15.41
C PRO A 30 41.68 8.59 -13.92
N ALA A 31 40.43 8.80 -13.53
CA ALA A 31 40.03 8.89 -12.13
C ALA A 31 40.43 7.62 -11.38
N ALA A 32 41.13 7.79 -10.27
CA ALA A 32 41.57 6.72 -9.38
C ALA A 32 40.39 5.87 -8.88
N PRO A 33 40.60 4.55 -8.63
CA PRO A 33 39.54 3.69 -8.12
C PRO A 33 39.07 4.16 -6.74
N ALA A 34 37.75 4.27 -6.58
CA ALA A 34 37.11 4.60 -5.32
C ALA A 34 37.53 3.60 -4.22
N ALA A 35 37.97 4.13 -3.08
CA ALA A 35 38.38 3.34 -1.93
C ALA A 35 37.20 2.51 -1.36
N PRO A 36 37.46 1.32 -0.80
CA PRO A 36 36.42 0.49 -0.19
C PRO A 36 35.81 1.22 1.03
N ILE A 37 34.48 1.34 1.02
CA ILE A 37 33.69 1.90 2.11
C ILE A 37 33.90 1.01 3.34
N THR A 38 34.57 1.55 4.35
CA THR A 38 34.87 0.85 5.60
C THR A 38 33.70 1.03 6.56
N PHE A 39 32.99 -0.06 6.88
CA PHE A 39 31.94 -0.04 7.90
C PHE A 39 32.58 0.22 9.28
N THR A 40 32.30 1.39 9.85
CA THR A 40 32.65 1.69 11.25
C THR A 40 31.48 1.23 12.13
N PRO A 41 31.66 0.36 13.13
CA PRO A 41 30.56 -0.09 13.96
C PRO A 41 30.05 1.05 14.82
N MET A 42 28.78 1.45 14.62
CA MET A 42 28.08 2.37 15.51
C MET A 42 27.78 1.67 16.84
N THR A 43 28.18 2.32 17.93
CA THR A 43 27.82 1.95 19.29
C THR A 43 26.33 2.20 19.50
N PRO A 44 25.54 1.24 20.00
CA PRO A 44 24.10 1.44 20.17
C PRO A 44 23.84 2.35 21.38
N THR A 45 23.29 3.54 21.11
CA THR A 45 22.61 4.34 22.13
C THR A 45 21.15 3.85 22.22
N ALA A 46 20.76 3.36 23.40
CA ALA A 46 19.42 2.89 23.74
C ALA A 46 18.36 3.96 23.42
N THR A 47 17.18 3.63 22.90
CA THR A 47 16.08 3.10 23.70
C THR A 47 15.06 2.40 22.77
N ALA A 48 15.15 1.08 22.66
CA ALA A 48 14.08 0.23 22.17
C ALA A 48 13.97 -0.92 23.17
N THR A 49 12.77 -1.14 23.71
CA THR A 49 12.51 -2.18 24.71
C THR A 49 12.87 -3.53 24.12
N ARG A 50 14.01 -4.10 24.56
CA ARG A 50 14.43 -5.46 24.21
C ARG A 50 13.34 -6.44 24.68
N PRO A 51 12.96 -7.44 23.87
CA PRO A 51 12.22 -8.56 24.41
C PRO A 51 13.05 -9.22 25.53
N PRO A 52 12.41 -9.81 26.56
CA PRO A 52 13.13 -10.43 27.66
C PRO A 52 14.10 -11.49 27.12
N ALA A 53 15.33 -11.49 27.64
CA ALA A 53 16.43 -12.37 27.19
C ALA A 53 16.07 -13.88 27.21
N ALA A 54 15.02 -14.27 27.93
CA ALA A 54 14.48 -15.62 27.93
C ALA A 54 13.84 -16.04 26.59
N ALA A 55 13.26 -15.10 25.81
CA ALA A 55 12.64 -15.41 24.52
C ALA A 55 13.66 -15.70 23.41
N LEU A 56 14.88 -15.14 23.53
CA LEU A 56 16.01 -15.47 22.66
C LEU A 56 16.76 -16.71 23.12
N ALA A 57 16.78 -17.02 24.42
CA ALA A 57 17.49 -18.19 24.95
C ALA A 57 16.85 -19.53 24.56
N GLY A 58 15.53 -19.58 24.29
CA GLY A 58 14.83 -20.78 23.84
C GLY A 58 14.98 -21.10 22.35
N LEU A 59 15.33 -20.12 21.51
CA LEU A 59 15.47 -20.26 20.06
C LEU A 59 16.89 -20.67 19.61
N VAL A 60 17.86 -20.68 20.52
CA VAL A 60 19.29 -20.88 20.20
C VAL A 60 19.70 -22.35 20.22
N LEU A 61 18.90 -23.26 20.80
CA LEU A 61 19.30 -24.67 20.91
C LEU A 61 19.20 -25.48 19.61
N ASP A 62 18.39 -25.03 18.64
CA ASP A 62 18.06 -25.79 17.42
C ASP A 62 18.40 -25.06 16.10
N ALA A 63 19.12 -23.94 16.15
CA ALA A 63 19.54 -23.22 14.95
C ALA A 63 20.82 -23.83 14.37
N LEU A 64 20.90 -23.96 13.04
CA LEU A 64 22.14 -24.40 12.38
C LEU A 64 23.25 -23.35 12.59
N LEU A 65 24.41 -23.79 13.05
CA LEU A 65 25.56 -22.92 13.23
C LEU A 65 26.37 -22.76 11.93
N PRO A 66 27.11 -21.63 11.78
CA PRO A 66 28.05 -21.49 10.68
C PRO A 66 29.04 -22.66 10.61
N GLY A 67 29.19 -23.25 9.42
CA GLY A 67 30.02 -24.44 9.17
C GLY A 67 29.26 -25.76 9.22
N GLU A 68 28.05 -25.82 9.78
CA GLU A 68 27.17 -26.98 9.66
C GLU A 68 26.72 -27.17 8.20
N ARG A 69 26.22 -28.37 7.88
CA ARG A 69 25.90 -28.79 6.52
C ARG A 69 24.44 -29.18 6.35
N ALA A 70 23.87 -28.71 5.24
CA ALA A 70 22.64 -29.24 4.66
C ALA A 70 23.01 -29.89 3.32
N GLY A 71 23.29 -31.19 3.33
CA GLY A 71 23.85 -31.88 2.17
C GLY A 71 25.22 -31.32 1.79
N ASP A 72 25.36 -30.85 0.54
CA ASP A 72 26.58 -30.23 0.02
C ASP A 72 26.67 -28.72 0.30
N TRP A 73 25.73 -28.16 1.06
CA TRP A 73 25.66 -26.74 1.37
C TRP A 73 26.16 -26.44 2.78
N VAL A 74 27.22 -25.63 2.86
CA VAL A 74 27.79 -25.16 4.12
C VAL A 74 27.07 -23.90 4.56
N ILE A 75 26.51 -23.91 5.77
CA ILE A 75 25.79 -22.79 6.36
C ILE A 75 26.76 -21.66 6.70
N GLU A 76 26.46 -20.44 6.24
CA GLU A 76 27.22 -19.22 6.56
C GLU A 76 26.59 -18.46 7.74
N GLY A 77 25.26 -18.55 7.90
CA GLY A 77 24.52 -17.95 9.01
C GLY A 77 23.03 -17.74 8.69
N PRO A 78 22.19 -17.35 9.68
CA PRO A 78 20.77 -17.11 9.46
C PRO A 78 20.52 -15.83 8.65
N LEU A 79 19.57 -15.88 7.71
CA LEU A 79 19.02 -14.73 6.97
C LEU A 79 17.71 -14.23 7.57
N GLY A 80 16.92 -15.13 8.15
CA GLY A 80 15.65 -14.79 8.78
C GLY A 80 14.95 -16.00 9.36
N ALA A 81 13.96 -15.76 10.21
CA ALA A 81 13.10 -16.79 10.77
C ALA A 81 11.64 -16.46 10.46
N GLY A 82 10.90 -17.45 9.96
CA GLY A 82 9.46 -17.41 9.78
C GLY A 82 8.76 -18.29 10.81
N GLY A 83 7.41 -18.29 10.78
CA GLY A 83 6.60 -19.07 11.71
C GLY A 83 6.82 -20.59 11.64
N PHE A 84 7.26 -21.12 10.49
CA PHE A 84 7.41 -22.57 10.25
C PHE A 84 8.85 -23.01 9.97
N SER A 85 9.76 -22.08 9.70
CA SER A 85 11.09 -22.39 9.19
C SER A 85 12.11 -21.32 9.52
N VAL A 86 13.38 -21.68 9.49
CA VAL A 86 14.52 -20.74 9.48
C VAL A 86 15.16 -20.76 8.10
N ILE A 87 15.51 -19.58 7.59
CA ILE A 87 16.22 -19.41 6.32
C ILE A 87 17.66 -19.05 6.63
N TYR A 88 18.59 -19.79 6.05
CA TYR A 88 20.03 -19.61 6.20
C TYR A 88 20.66 -19.21 4.88
N ARG A 89 21.72 -18.40 4.95
CA ARG A 89 22.66 -18.24 3.85
C ARG A 89 23.58 -19.45 3.84
N ALA A 90 23.82 -20.00 2.66
CA ALA A 90 24.73 -21.12 2.50
C ALA A 90 25.54 -21.00 1.22
N ARG A 91 26.57 -21.84 1.12
CA ARG A 91 27.42 -21.96 -0.05
C ARG A 91 27.63 -23.43 -0.40
N HIS A 92 27.52 -23.75 -1.68
CA HIS A 92 27.85 -25.09 -2.15
C HIS A 92 29.34 -25.38 -1.91
N ALA A 93 29.66 -26.49 -1.26
CA ALA A 93 31.02 -26.82 -0.83
C ALA A 93 32.03 -26.82 -1.99
N ASP A 94 31.67 -27.46 -3.11
CA ASP A 94 32.58 -27.56 -4.27
C ASP A 94 32.54 -26.37 -5.22
N ARG A 95 31.33 -25.86 -5.53
CA ARG A 95 31.13 -24.84 -6.58
C ARG A 95 31.28 -23.41 -6.08
N GLY A 96 31.22 -23.20 -4.76
CA GLY A 96 31.23 -21.86 -4.17
C GLY A 96 29.98 -21.02 -4.46
N THR A 97 28.98 -21.56 -5.16
CA THR A 97 27.70 -20.89 -5.45
C THR A 97 26.96 -20.58 -4.15
N ALA A 98 26.49 -19.34 -3.99
CA ALA A 98 25.69 -18.92 -2.85
C ALA A 98 24.22 -19.33 -3.03
N ALA A 99 23.55 -19.67 -1.92
CA ALA A 99 22.15 -20.04 -1.89
C ALA A 99 21.47 -19.66 -0.57
N ALA A 100 20.14 -19.71 -0.57
CA ALA A 100 19.35 -19.68 0.65
C ALA A 100 18.85 -21.11 0.95
N VAL A 101 18.99 -21.54 2.20
CA VAL A 101 18.54 -22.86 2.68
C VAL A 101 17.41 -22.64 3.66
N LYS A 102 16.22 -23.13 3.34
CA LYS A 102 15.07 -23.09 4.24
C LYS A 102 14.94 -24.43 4.97
N VAL A 103 14.95 -24.38 6.30
CA VAL A 103 14.90 -25.55 7.17
C VAL A 103 13.64 -25.46 8.03
N LEU A 104 12.86 -26.53 8.08
CA LEU A 104 11.65 -26.59 8.90
C LEU A 104 11.99 -26.66 10.39
N HIS A 105 11.16 -26.04 11.24
CA HIS A 105 11.36 -26.12 12.69
C HIS A 105 11.28 -27.57 13.21
N PRO A 106 12.06 -27.94 14.25
CA PRO A 106 12.05 -29.28 14.83
C PRO A 106 10.65 -29.79 15.22
N GLU A 107 9.85 -28.92 15.86
CA GLU A 107 8.50 -29.25 16.34
C GLU A 107 7.54 -29.70 15.23
N LEU A 108 7.71 -29.13 14.03
CA LEU A 108 6.91 -29.45 12.85
C LEU A 108 7.46 -30.68 12.12
N SER A 109 8.77 -30.89 12.20
CA SER A 109 9.46 -32.04 11.60
C SER A 109 9.10 -33.36 12.29
N ALA A 110 8.67 -33.31 13.55
CA ALA A 110 8.18 -34.46 14.29
C ALA A 110 6.82 -35.00 13.80
N GLN A 111 6.14 -34.28 12.90
CA GLN A 111 4.82 -34.66 12.40
C GLN A 111 4.94 -35.22 10.97
N PRO A 112 4.75 -36.54 10.76
CA PRO A 112 4.96 -37.16 9.44
C PRO A 112 4.13 -36.55 8.32
N ASP A 113 2.88 -36.18 8.61
CA ASP A 113 1.97 -35.55 7.64
C ASP A 113 2.48 -34.19 7.16
N VAL A 114 3.10 -33.42 8.07
CA VAL A 114 3.69 -32.11 7.78
C VAL A 114 4.91 -32.26 6.87
N VAL A 115 5.79 -33.20 7.18
CA VAL A 115 7.00 -33.48 6.38
C VAL A 115 6.64 -33.95 4.97
N ILE A 116 5.69 -34.88 4.83
CA ILE A 116 5.25 -35.39 3.52
C ILE A 116 4.67 -34.26 2.67
N ARG A 117 3.88 -33.36 3.26
CA ARG A 117 3.30 -32.20 2.55
C ARG A 117 4.36 -31.20 2.15
N PHE A 118 5.30 -30.89 3.05
CA PHE A 118 6.44 -30.03 2.78
C PHE A 118 7.23 -30.52 1.56
N GLN A 119 7.62 -31.80 1.54
CA GLN A 119 8.39 -32.39 0.44
C GLN A 119 7.63 -32.40 -0.89
N ARG A 120 6.30 -32.63 -0.86
CA ARG A 120 5.45 -32.57 -2.07
C ARG A 120 5.35 -31.16 -2.64
N GLU A 121 5.25 -30.16 -1.78
CA GLU A 121 5.17 -28.76 -2.22
C GLU A 121 6.49 -28.31 -2.84
N VAL A 122 7.61 -28.60 -2.18
CA VAL A 122 8.94 -28.28 -2.70
C VAL A 122 9.19 -28.98 -4.05
N GLU A 123 8.80 -30.24 -4.20
CA GLU A 123 8.88 -30.95 -5.47
C GLU A 123 8.02 -30.31 -6.57
N THR A 124 6.86 -29.75 -6.20
CA THR A 124 5.97 -29.04 -7.13
C THR A 124 6.59 -27.72 -7.59
N VAL A 125 7.11 -26.92 -6.65
CA VAL A 125 7.79 -25.65 -6.96
C VAL A 125 9.06 -25.88 -7.77
N ARG A 126 9.81 -26.95 -7.49
CA ARG A 126 11.06 -27.27 -8.21
C ARG A 126 10.84 -27.52 -9.71
N ARG A 127 9.63 -27.88 -10.14
CA ARG A 127 9.27 -28.07 -11.55
C ARG A 127 8.90 -26.78 -12.26
N LEU A 128 8.69 -25.70 -11.51
CA LEU A 128 8.36 -24.40 -12.07
C LEU A 128 9.64 -23.70 -12.53
N GLU A 129 9.79 -23.55 -13.85
CA GLU A 129 10.86 -22.77 -14.45
C GLU A 129 10.30 -21.45 -14.98
N HIS A 130 10.51 -20.36 -14.23
CA HIS A 130 10.07 -19.03 -14.62
C HIS A 130 10.97 -17.96 -14.01
N PRO A 131 11.37 -16.90 -14.74
CA PRO A 131 12.21 -15.84 -14.19
C PRO A 131 11.57 -15.11 -13.00
N GLY A 132 10.23 -15.06 -12.93
CA GLY A 132 9.48 -14.48 -11.81
C GLY A 132 9.17 -15.44 -10.66
N ILE A 133 9.66 -16.68 -10.68
CA ILE A 133 9.49 -17.66 -9.59
C ILE A 133 10.88 -18.01 -9.03
N VAL A 134 10.98 -18.16 -7.71
CA VAL A 134 12.24 -18.56 -7.07
C VAL A 134 12.69 -19.94 -7.55
N ARG A 135 13.93 -20.04 -7.98
CA ARG A 135 14.51 -21.31 -8.40
C ARG A 135 14.92 -22.16 -7.19
N VAL A 136 14.32 -23.34 -7.07
CA VAL A 136 14.72 -24.37 -6.10
C VAL A 136 15.77 -25.27 -6.72
N PHE A 137 16.94 -25.40 -6.09
CA PHE A 137 18.02 -26.25 -6.55
C PHE A 137 17.81 -27.70 -6.13
N GLU A 138 17.52 -27.93 -4.85
CA GLU A 138 17.42 -29.27 -4.28
C GLU A 138 16.63 -29.28 -2.98
N GLN A 139 16.30 -30.48 -2.52
CA GLN A 139 15.67 -30.72 -1.23
C GLN A 139 16.32 -31.93 -0.55
N GLY A 140 16.28 -31.96 0.78
CA GLY A 140 16.86 -33.03 1.56
C GLY A 140 16.36 -33.09 2.99
N GLN A 141 17.04 -33.88 3.79
CA GLN A 141 16.86 -33.96 5.24
C GLN A 141 18.22 -33.77 5.90
N LEU A 142 18.25 -33.01 6.98
CA LEU A 142 19.40 -32.87 7.86
C LEU A 142 19.66 -34.18 8.60
N GLU A 143 20.84 -34.32 9.21
CA GLU A 143 21.20 -35.50 10.00
C GLU A 143 20.23 -35.73 11.18
N ASP A 144 19.64 -34.66 11.71
CA ASP A 144 18.63 -34.70 12.77
C ASP A 144 17.19 -34.96 12.26
N GLY A 145 17.03 -35.19 10.96
CA GLY A 145 15.76 -35.53 10.32
C GLY A 145 14.91 -34.34 9.88
N ARG A 146 15.30 -33.10 10.16
CA ARG A 146 14.54 -31.93 9.71
C ARG A 146 14.62 -31.77 8.18
N PRO A 147 13.48 -31.60 7.48
CA PRO A 147 13.50 -31.37 6.04
C PRO A 147 14.01 -29.96 5.73
N TYR A 148 14.75 -29.85 4.63
CA TYR A 148 15.21 -28.58 4.08
C TYR A 148 15.08 -28.55 2.56
N TYR A 149 15.09 -27.35 2.01
CA TYR A 149 15.35 -27.15 0.59
C TYR A 149 16.25 -25.95 0.35
N VAL A 150 16.92 -25.99 -0.79
CA VAL A 150 17.89 -24.98 -1.20
C VAL A 150 17.34 -24.25 -2.40
N MET A 151 17.40 -22.93 -2.37
CA MET A 151 16.92 -22.04 -3.41
C MET A 151 17.95 -20.97 -3.74
N GLU A 152 17.77 -20.30 -4.87
CA GLU A 152 18.61 -19.16 -5.24
C GLU A 152 18.64 -18.10 -4.12
N LEU A 153 19.81 -17.50 -3.89
CA LEU A 153 19.96 -16.38 -2.98
C LEU A 153 19.66 -15.09 -3.74
N LEU A 154 18.56 -14.42 -3.38
CA LEU A 154 18.17 -13.15 -3.98
C LEU A 154 18.85 -11.97 -3.29
N ALA A 155 19.24 -10.96 -4.06
CA ALA A 155 19.85 -9.72 -3.57
C ALA A 155 18.85 -8.56 -3.67
N GLY A 156 18.20 -8.20 -2.57
CA GLY A 156 17.15 -7.18 -2.59
C GLY A 156 16.33 -7.15 -1.32
N VAL A 157 15.07 -6.74 -1.43
CA VAL A 157 14.14 -6.63 -0.29
C VAL A 157 12.80 -7.25 -0.62
N SER A 158 12.04 -7.68 0.39
CA SER A 158 10.65 -8.06 0.15
C SER A 158 9.80 -6.83 -0.16
N LEU A 159 8.73 -7.00 -0.93
CA LEU A 159 7.74 -5.95 -1.18
C LEU A 159 7.14 -5.44 0.14
N ASP A 160 6.99 -6.31 1.14
CA ASP A 160 6.57 -5.90 2.48
C ASP A 160 7.55 -4.92 3.16
N GLN A 161 8.86 -5.18 3.07
CA GLN A 161 9.88 -4.25 3.57
C GLN A 161 9.91 -2.96 2.76
N HIS A 162 9.77 -3.05 1.44
CA HIS A 162 9.72 -1.90 0.55
C HIS A 162 8.52 -0.99 0.85
N LEU A 163 7.33 -1.57 1.06
CA LEU A 163 6.13 -0.82 1.45
C LEU A 163 6.27 -0.23 2.86
N ARG A 164 6.91 -0.92 3.80
CA ARG A 164 7.16 -0.35 5.14
C ARG A 164 8.08 0.87 5.11
N SER A 165 9.08 0.90 4.22
CA SER A 165 9.97 2.06 4.09
C SER A 165 9.39 3.17 3.24
N ARG A 166 8.64 2.82 2.18
CA ARG A 166 8.11 3.80 1.20
C ARG A 166 6.71 4.31 1.52
N GLY A 167 5.92 3.53 2.25
CA GLY A 167 4.49 3.75 2.48
C GLY A 167 3.64 3.05 1.41
N ARG A 168 3.37 3.77 0.32
CA ARG A 168 2.54 3.29 -0.81
C ARG A 168 3.24 3.51 -2.15
N LEU A 169 2.75 2.82 -3.18
CA LEU A 169 3.19 2.89 -4.57
C LEU A 169 2.18 3.68 -5.42
N SER A 170 2.67 4.37 -6.46
CA SER A 170 1.80 4.89 -7.52
C SER A 170 1.17 3.74 -8.32
N PRO A 171 0.08 3.99 -9.06
CA PRO A 171 -0.48 3.00 -9.98
C PRO A 171 0.52 2.43 -10.99
N GLU A 172 1.45 3.25 -11.49
CA GLU A 172 2.52 2.83 -12.39
C GLU A 172 3.55 1.94 -11.70
N GLU A 173 3.98 2.32 -10.50
CA GLU A 173 4.91 1.51 -9.71
C GLU A 173 4.28 0.17 -9.32
N ALA A 174 2.98 0.17 -8.97
CA ALA A 174 2.22 -1.03 -8.70
C ALA A 174 2.11 -1.91 -9.96
N LEU A 175 1.82 -1.32 -11.14
CA LEU A 175 1.79 -2.06 -12.40
C LEU A 175 3.13 -2.75 -12.68
N ALA A 176 4.26 -2.06 -12.48
CA ALA A 176 5.59 -2.62 -12.68
C ALA A 176 5.90 -3.83 -11.76
N VAL A 177 5.20 -3.96 -10.63
CA VAL A 177 5.24 -5.16 -9.77
C VAL A 177 4.24 -6.21 -10.22
N LEU A 178 3.02 -5.80 -10.58
CA LEU A 178 1.92 -6.69 -10.97
C LEU A 178 2.21 -7.43 -12.27
N GLU A 179 2.82 -6.79 -13.26
CA GLU A 179 3.10 -7.41 -14.57
C GLU A 179 3.92 -8.71 -14.44
N PRO A 180 5.15 -8.69 -13.90
CA PRO A 180 5.94 -9.92 -13.73
C PRO A 180 5.33 -10.89 -12.70
N LEU A 181 4.57 -10.39 -11.72
CA LEU A 181 3.91 -11.24 -10.73
C LEU A 181 2.75 -12.03 -11.33
N CYS A 182 1.91 -11.41 -12.16
CA CYS A 182 0.81 -12.07 -12.86
C CYS A 182 1.35 -13.10 -13.85
N ASP A 183 2.40 -12.77 -14.60
CA ASP A 183 3.08 -13.70 -15.50
C ASP A 183 3.61 -14.94 -14.76
N ALA A 184 4.25 -14.74 -13.60
CA ALA A 184 4.68 -15.84 -12.73
C ALA A 184 3.52 -16.70 -12.21
N LEU A 185 2.41 -16.08 -11.79
CA LEU A 185 1.22 -16.82 -11.35
C LEU A 185 0.59 -17.61 -12.49
N GLU A 186 0.48 -17.05 -13.69
CA GLU A 186 -0.05 -17.75 -14.86
C GLU A 186 0.84 -18.93 -15.27
N ALA A 187 2.16 -18.78 -15.22
CA ALA A 187 3.10 -19.87 -15.45
C ALA A 187 2.90 -21.04 -14.46
N ALA A 188 2.64 -20.73 -13.18
CA ALA A 188 2.32 -21.75 -12.18
C ALA A 188 0.94 -22.38 -12.41
N HIS A 189 -0.08 -21.56 -12.71
CA HIS A 189 -1.45 -22.00 -12.96
C HIS A 189 -1.53 -22.92 -14.19
N ALA A 190 -0.73 -22.67 -15.23
CA ALA A 190 -0.62 -23.52 -16.41
C ALA A 190 -0.12 -24.94 -16.08
N GLN A 191 0.58 -25.11 -14.95
CA GLN A 191 1.02 -26.41 -14.42
C GLN A 191 0.09 -26.92 -13.29
N ALA A 192 -1.11 -26.34 -13.15
CA ALA A 192 -2.09 -26.66 -12.11
C ALA A 192 -1.60 -26.41 -10.67
N VAL A 193 -0.64 -25.48 -10.49
CA VAL A 193 -0.11 -25.10 -9.19
C VAL A 193 -0.72 -23.77 -8.76
N VAL A 194 -1.48 -23.77 -7.66
CA VAL A 194 -2.05 -22.55 -7.05
C VAL A 194 -1.18 -22.12 -5.88
N HIS A 195 -0.82 -20.84 -5.79
CA HIS A 195 0.12 -20.33 -4.80
C HIS A 195 -0.44 -20.34 -3.36
N ARG A 196 -1.70 -19.96 -3.17
CA ARG A 196 -2.48 -20.03 -1.91
C ARG A 196 -2.00 -19.18 -0.73
N ASP A 197 -0.78 -18.63 -0.77
CA ASP A 197 -0.25 -17.75 0.28
C ASP A 197 0.38 -16.45 -0.27
N LEU A 198 -0.24 -15.88 -1.31
CA LEU A 198 0.28 -14.65 -1.93
C LEU A 198 0.13 -13.46 -0.97
N LYS A 199 1.24 -12.80 -0.65
CA LYS A 199 1.33 -11.63 0.24
C LYS A 199 2.62 -10.87 -0.02
N ALA A 200 2.70 -9.64 0.47
CA ALA A 200 3.85 -8.76 0.23
C ALA A 200 5.19 -9.35 0.72
N SER A 201 5.20 -10.17 1.77
CA SER A 201 6.43 -10.80 2.28
C SER A 201 6.96 -11.91 1.37
N ASN A 202 6.12 -12.43 0.48
CA ASN A 202 6.45 -13.51 -0.45
C ASN A 202 6.74 -12.98 -1.86
N VAL A 203 6.72 -11.66 -2.06
CA VAL A 203 7.16 -11.02 -3.30
C VAL A 203 8.47 -10.33 -3.02
N PHE A 204 9.52 -10.69 -3.74
CA PHE A 204 10.86 -10.15 -3.59
C PHE A 204 11.20 -9.22 -4.74
N LEU A 205 11.85 -8.11 -4.43
CA LEU A 205 12.26 -7.07 -5.37
C LEU A 205 13.79 -7.03 -5.40
N GLU A 206 14.35 -7.45 -6.51
CA GLU A 206 15.79 -7.44 -6.78
C GLU A 206 16.09 -6.30 -7.76
N GLU A 207 17.10 -5.50 -7.42
CA GLU A 207 17.55 -4.36 -8.23
C GLU A 207 18.99 -4.63 -8.69
N ASP A 208 19.19 -4.76 -9.99
CA ASP A 208 20.49 -4.89 -10.64
C ASP A 208 20.66 -3.77 -11.68
N GLY A 209 21.25 -2.65 -11.24
CA GLY A 209 21.33 -1.43 -12.04
C GLY A 209 19.94 -0.91 -12.41
N ASP A 210 19.65 -0.79 -13.71
CA ASP A 210 18.34 -0.37 -14.22
C ASP A 210 17.32 -1.52 -14.31
N ARG A 211 17.72 -2.75 -14.00
CA ARG A 211 16.84 -3.92 -14.11
C ARG A 211 16.23 -4.24 -12.76
N ARG A 212 14.90 -4.18 -12.68
CA ARG A 212 14.13 -4.65 -11.53
C ARG A 212 13.56 -6.03 -11.83
N ARG A 213 13.87 -7.01 -10.99
CA ARG A 213 13.29 -8.36 -11.05
C ARG A 213 12.32 -8.54 -9.89
N VAL A 214 11.13 -9.02 -10.20
CA VAL A 214 10.12 -9.41 -9.20
C VAL A 214 10.10 -10.92 -9.11
N VAL A 215 10.28 -11.47 -7.91
CA VAL A 215 10.39 -12.91 -7.69
C VAL A 215 9.35 -13.34 -6.67
N LEU A 216 8.49 -14.27 -7.06
CA LEU A 216 7.53 -14.92 -6.19
C LEU A 216 8.21 -16.04 -5.40
N LEU A 217 8.09 -15.96 -4.09
CA LEU A 217 8.61 -16.89 -3.11
C LEU A 217 7.48 -17.74 -2.52
N ASP A 218 7.82 -18.91 -1.98
CA ASP A 218 7.00 -19.63 -1.00
C ASP A 218 5.54 -19.91 -1.44
N PHE A 219 5.38 -20.81 -2.40
CA PHE A 219 4.08 -21.43 -2.70
C PHE A 219 3.62 -22.23 -1.49
N GLY A 220 2.74 -21.65 -0.68
CA GLY A 220 1.75 -22.34 0.15
C GLY A 220 2.20 -23.43 1.14
N VAL A 221 3.51 -23.68 1.34
CA VAL A 221 4.05 -24.80 2.13
C VAL A 221 3.43 -24.90 3.52
N ALA A 222 3.06 -23.75 4.10
CA ALA A 222 2.44 -23.64 5.42
C ALA A 222 0.92 -23.93 5.46
N LYS A 223 0.16 -23.70 4.39
CA LYS A 223 -1.32 -23.81 4.43
C LYS A 223 -1.84 -25.22 4.13
N LEU A 224 -1.01 -26.09 3.58
CA LEU A 224 -1.31 -27.53 3.52
C LEU A 224 -1.32 -28.16 4.92
N LEU A 225 -0.88 -27.44 5.96
CA LEU A 225 -0.93 -27.87 7.36
C LEU A 225 -2.33 -27.72 7.99
N ASP A 226 -3.22 -26.91 7.38
CA ASP A 226 -4.52 -26.51 7.97
C ASP A 226 -5.75 -27.27 7.42
N ALA A 227 -5.59 -28.30 6.59
CA ALA A 227 -6.71 -29.15 6.15
C ALA A 227 -7.24 -30.03 7.31
N PRO A 228 -8.57 -30.28 7.42
CA PRO A 228 -9.18 -30.91 8.58
C PRO A 228 -8.77 -32.38 8.73
N GLY A 229 -7.78 -32.62 9.60
CA GLY A 229 -7.50 -33.93 10.20
C GLY A 229 -7.95 -33.93 11.67
N PRO A 230 -8.32 -35.09 12.25
CA PRO A 230 -8.99 -35.20 13.55
C PRO A 230 -8.10 -34.87 14.79
N SER A 231 -7.00 -34.14 14.63
CA SER A 231 -6.05 -33.88 15.73
C SER A 231 -5.35 -32.52 15.71
N LEU A 232 -5.69 -31.59 14.81
CA LEU A 232 -5.07 -30.26 14.73
C LEU A 232 -5.96 -29.14 15.33
N THR A 233 -6.81 -29.47 16.31
CA THR A 233 -7.82 -28.54 16.87
C THR A 233 -7.56 -28.06 18.29
N SER A 234 -6.38 -28.30 18.86
CA SER A 234 -6.07 -27.85 20.22
C SER A 234 -4.71 -27.15 20.29
N SER A 235 -4.77 -25.82 20.22
CA SER A 235 -3.71 -24.88 20.60
C SER A 235 -2.61 -24.65 19.55
N ARG A 236 -2.91 -23.78 18.58
CA ARG A 236 -1.98 -22.72 18.14
C ARG A 236 -2.80 -21.72 17.33
N GLU A 237 -2.64 -20.45 17.64
CA GLU A 237 -3.07 -19.34 16.79
C GLU A 237 -2.76 -19.70 15.34
N VAL A 238 -3.67 -19.41 14.42
CA VAL A 238 -3.34 -19.43 12.98
C VAL A 238 -2.09 -18.57 12.83
N LEU A 239 -0.94 -19.23 12.71
CA LEU A 239 0.39 -18.66 12.93
C LEU A 239 0.78 -17.97 11.62
N GLY A 240 0.24 -16.76 11.48
CA GLY A 240 0.38 -15.88 10.34
C GLY A 240 -0.82 -14.94 10.31
N SER A 241 -0.60 -13.63 10.21
CA SER A 241 -1.69 -12.69 9.99
C SER A 241 -2.36 -13.05 8.65
N PRO A 242 -3.65 -13.38 8.61
CA PRO A 242 -4.34 -13.82 7.40
C PRO A 242 -4.66 -12.62 6.49
N SER A 243 -3.67 -11.78 6.17
CA SER A 243 -3.86 -10.48 5.51
C SER A 243 -4.38 -10.54 4.07
N SER A 244 -4.39 -11.72 3.46
CA SER A 244 -4.74 -11.92 2.04
C SER A 244 -5.37 -13.31 1.76
N VAL A 245 -5.97 -13.95 2.76
CA VAL A 245 -6.54 -15.30 2.61
C VAL A 245 -7.92 -15.24 1.95
N ALA A 246 -8.14 -16.02 0.90
CA ALA A 246 -9.42 -16.06 0.20
C ALA A 246 -10.53 -16.73 1.07
N PRO A 247 -11.80 -16.28 0.95
CA PRO A 247 -12.92 -16.83 1.72
C PRO A 247 -13.06 -18.35 1.63
N GLU A 248 -12.94 -18.92 0.44
CA GLU A 248 -13.04 -20.37 0.20
C GLU A 248 -11.94 -21.16 0.92
N GLN A 249 -10.75 -20.57 1.09
CA GLN A 249 -9.67 -21.20 1.86
C GLN A 249 -10.01 -21.22 3.36
N LEU A 250 -10.60 -20.14 3.88
CA LEU A 250 -11.04 -20.06 5.29
C LEU A 250 -12.20 -21.00 5.59
N LEU A 251 -13.05 -21.28 4.59
CA LEU A 251 -14.19 -22.20 4.69
C LEU A 251 -13.82 -23.66 4.39
N GLY A 252 -12.57 -23.95 4.01
CA GLY A 252 -12.14 -25.30 3.61
C GLY A 252 -12.86 -25.81 2.35
N GLN A 253 -13.34 -24.90 1.49
CA GLN A 253 -13.98 -25.21 0.22
C GLN A 253 -12.93 -25.54 -0.86
N PRO A 254 -13.34 -26.13 -2.00
CA PRO A 254 -12.43 -26.32 -3.13
C PRO A 254 -11.76 -25.01 -3.56
N VAL A 255 -10.42 -25.03 -3.64
CA VAL A 255 -9.60 -23.88 -3.97
C VAL A 255 -9.07 -24.04 -5.40
N ASP A 256 -9.41 -23.09 -6.27
CA ASP A 256 -8.85 -22.97 -7.62
C ASP A 256 -7.94 -21.73 -7.75
N VAL A 257 -7.53 -21.41 -8.98
CA VAL A 257 -6.65 -20.28 -9.31
C VAL A 257 -7.19 -18.91 -8.86
N ARG A 258 -8.51 -18.77 -8.64
CA ARG A 258 -9.16 -17.51 -8.27
C ARG A 258 -8.91 -17.14 -6.81
N ALA A 259 -8.42 -18.06 -5.99
CA ALA A 259 -7.90 -17.74 -4.67
C ALA A 259 -6.65 -16.85 -4.75
N ASP A 260 -5.78 -17.09 -5.73
CA ASP A 260 -4.61 -16.22 -5.95
C ASP A 260 -5.04 -14.85 -6.49
N VAL A 261 -6.10 -14.78 -7.30
CA VAL A 261 -6.67 -13.50 -7.77
C VAL A 261 -7.21 -12.67 -6.61
N TYR A 262 -7.87 -13.30 -5.63
CA TYR A 262 -8.30 -12.61 -4.40
C TYR A 262 -7.11 -12.04 -3.64
N ALA A 263 -6.08 -12.87 -3.42
CA ALA A 263 -4.87 -12.45 -2.73
C ALA A 263 -4.12 -11.34 -3.48
N LEU A 264 -4.14 -11.38 -4.82
CA LEU A 264 -3.59 -10.35 -5.70
C LEU A 264 -4.35 -9.03 -5.58
N GLY A 265 -5.69 -9.07 -5.48
CA GLY A 265 -6.52 -7.89 -5.20
C GLY A 265 -6.16 -7.27 -3.84
N ALA A 266 -6.01 -8.10 -2.79
CA ALA A 266 -5.61 -7.64 -1.46
C ALA A 266 -4.18 -7.06 -1.44
N LEU A 267 -3.26 -7.66 -2.18
CA LEU A 267 -1.89 -7.16 -2.34
C LEU A 267 -1.87 -5.83 -3.11
N THR A 268 -2.66 -5.72 -4.18
CA THR A 268 -2.78 -4.49 -4.97
C THR A 268 -3.36 -3.34 -4.14
N TYR A 269 -4.41 -3.63 -3.36
CA TYR A 269 -4.93 -2.68 -2.38
C TYR A 269 -3.82 -2.17 -1.46
N ARG A 270 -3.05 -3.10 -0.86
CA ARG A 270 -1.96 -2.75 0.04
C ARG A 270 -0.86 -1.93 -0.62
N MET A 271 -0.52 -2.22 -1.87
CA MET A 271 0.47 -1.44 -2.61
C MET A 271 0.02 0.01 -2.81
N LEU A 272 -1.23 0.21 -3.22
CA LEU A 272 -1.75 1.54 -3.55
C LEU A 272 -2.13 2.38 -2.33
N VAL A 273 -2.66 1.72 -1.28
CA VAL A 273 -3.10 2.42 -0.07
C VAL A 273 -1.97 2.54 0.96
N GLY A 274 -1.06 1.57 1.00
CA GLY A 274 0.05 1.49 1.96
C GLY A 274 -0.28 0.72 3.24
N GLU A 275 -1.56 0.48 3.50
CA GLU A 275 -2.06 -0.31 4.64
C GLU A 275 -2.68 -1.64 4.17
N PRO A 276 -2.65 -2.72 4.98
CA PRO A 276 -3.31 -3.97 4.62
C PRO A 276 -4.82 -3.77 4.47
N LEU A 277 -5.46 -4.57 3.59
CA LEU A 277 -6.90 -4.49 3.32
C LEU A 277 -7.76 -4.53 4.60
N PHE A 278 -7.39 -5.44 5.50
CA PHE A 278 -7.97 -5.57 6.82
C PHE A 278 -6.85 -5.62 7.85
N SER A 279 -7.02 -4.87 8.93
CA SER A 279 -6.13 -4.85 10.09
C SER A 279 -6.89 -5.30 11.34
N GLY A 280 -6.18 -5.92 12.27
CA GLY A 280 -6.76 -6.39 13.53
C GLY A 280 -5.79 -7.31 14.27
N ASP A 281 -5.72 -7.15 15.59
CA ASP A 281 -4.79 -7.91 16.44
C ASP A 281 -5.27 -9.34 16.72
N ILE A 282 -6.53 -9.63 16.39
CA ILE A 282 -7.17 -10.92 16.63
C ILE A 282 -7.35 -11.65 15.30
N GLY A 283 -6.62 -12.74 15.10
CA GLY A 283 -6.70 -13.54 13.86
C GLY A 283 -8.11 -14.04 13.54
N ALA A 284 -8.96 -14.31 14.55
CA ALA A 284 -10.36 -14.68 14.35
C ALA A 284 -11.19 -13.53 13.73
N LEU A 285 -10.92 -12.28 14.13
CA LEU A 285 -11.59 -11.10 13.56
C LEU A 285 -11.18 -10.90 12.11
N LEU A 286 -9.89 -10.99 11.79
CA LEU A 286 -9.41 -10.87 10.40
C LEU A 286 -10.06 -11.92 9.49
N ARG A 287 -10.25 -13.16 9.97
CA ARG A 287 -11.02 -14.19 9.23
C ARG A 287 -12.45 -13.75 8.95
N GLN A 288 -13.15 -13.19 9.95
CA GLN A 288 -14.52 -12.68 9.79
C GLN A 288 -14.57 -11.55 8.76
N LEU A 289 -13.58 -10.64 8.75
CA LEU A 289 -13.50 -9.56 7.77
C LEU A 289 -13.32 -10.10 6.34
N HIS A 290 -12.41 -11.06 6.16
CA HIS A 290 -12.23 -11.70 4.85
C HIS A 290 -13.50 -12.42 4.37
N LEU A 291 -14.25 -13.07 5.27
CA LEU A 291 -15.49 -13.77 4.95
C LEU A 291 -16.67 -12.84 4.63
N PHE A 292 -16.88 -11.79 5.43
CA PHE A 292 -18.16 -11.07 5.46
C PHE A 292 -18.07 -9.57 5.22
N ALA A 293 -16.93 -8.93 5.54
CA ALA A 293 -16.83 -7.48 5.42
C ALA A 293 -16.72 -7.04 3.96
N SER A 294 -17.43 -5.96 3.62
CA SER A 294 -17.24 -5.25 2.36
C SER A 294 -15.82 -4.64 2.34
N PRO A 295 -14.99 -4.95 1.34
CA PRO A 295 -13.67 -4.34 1.25
C PRO A 295 -13.80 -2.82 1.07
N PRO A 296 -12.98 -2.00 1.78
CA PRO A 296 -12.98 -0.55 1.58
C PRO A 296 -12.56 -0.19 0.15
N ARG A 297 -13.09 0.92 -0.37
CA ARG A 297 -12.70 1.46 -1.69
C ARG A 297 -11.27 2.03 -1.60
N PRO A 298 -10.32 1.60 -2.45
CA PRO A 298 -8.99 2.20 -2.53
C PRO A 298 -9.01 3.72 -2.66
N SER A 299 -9.90 4.26 -3.52
CA SER A 299 -10.03 5.71 -3.77
C SER A 299 -10.46 6.51 -2.53
N ALA A 300 -11.13 5.88 -1.57
CA ALA A 300 -11.53 6.52 -0.31
C ALA A 300 -10.37 6.63 0.69
N LYS A 301 -9.26 5.92 0.45
CA LYS A 301 -8.11 5.83 1.35
C LYS A 301 -6.82 6.40 0.75
N ALA A 302 -6.75 6.44 -0.58
CA ALA A 302 -5.63 7.00 -1.32
C ALA A 302 -6.12 7.81 -2.52
N ARG A 303 -5.31 8.76 -2.98
CA ARG A 303 -5.58 9.56 -4.19
C ARG A 303 -5.47 8.67 -5.43
N LEU A 304 -6.58 8.03 -5.78
CA LEU A 304 -6.71 7.10 -6.91
C LEU A 304 -7.98 7.43 -7.67
N SER A 305 -7.94 7.26 -9.00
CA SER A 305 -9.16 7.33 -9.82
C SER A 305 -10.17 6.27 -9.35
N PRO A 306 -11.48 6.59 -9.29
CA PRO A 306 -12.52 5.60 -8.97
C PRO A 306 -12.50 4.35 -9.84
N GLY A 307 -11.93 4.42 -11.06
CA GLY A 307 -11.76 3.26 -11.93
C GLY A 307 -10.94 2.12 -11.30
N PHE A 308 -10.01 2.42 -10.39
CA PHE A 308 -9.27 1.38 -9.67
C PHE A 308 -10.12 0.64 -8.64
N ASP A 309 -11.19 1.26 -8.12
CA ASP A 309 -12.05 0.61 -7.14
C ASP A 309 -12.73 -0.62 -7.74
N GLU A 310 -13.31 -0.49 -8.94
CA GLU A 310 -14.05 -1.58 -9.57
C GLU A 310 -13.17 -2.80 -9.81
N VAL A 311 -11.95 -2.59 -10.34
CA VAL A 311 -10.98 -3.65 -10.61
C VAL A 311 -10.59 -4.38 -9.32
N ILE A 312 -10.22 -3.62 -8.28
CA ILE A 312 -9.72 -4.19 -7.03
C ILE A 312 -10.86 -4.86 -6.25
N LEU A 313 -12.04 -4.24 -6.18
CA LEU A 313 -13.20 -4.81 -5.49
C LEU A 313 -13.72 -6.07 -6.17
N ARG A 314 -13.64 -6.14 -7.51
CA ARG A 314 -14.02 -7.35 -8.25
C ARG A 314 -13.08 -8.52 -7.95
N ALA A 315 -11.76 -8.29 -7.88
CA ALA A 315 -10.82 -9.31 -7.42
C ALA A 315 -11.09 -9.76 -5.98
N LEU A 316 -11.56 -8.85 -5.13
CA LEU A 316 -11.90 -9.08 -3.72
C LEU A 316 -13.33 -9.61 -3.49
N ALA A 317 -14.06 -9.97 -4.55
CA ALA A 317 -15.40 -10.53 -4.44
C ALA A 317 -15.40 -11.81 -3.59
N LYS A 318 -16.40 -11.98 -2.73
CA LYS A 318 -16.46 -13.14 -1.83
C LYS A 318 -16.72 -14.42 -2.60
N ASP A 319 -17.64 -14.38 -3.56
CA ASP A 319 -17.86 -15.45 -4.53
C ASP A 319 -16.70 -15.51 -5.54
N PRO A 320 -15.95 -16.63 -5.63
CA PRO A 320 -14.91 -16.82 -6.64
C PRO A 320 -15.41 -16.60 -8.07
N ALA A 321 -16.66 -16.95 -8.39
CA ALA A 321 -17.21 -16.81 -9.73
C ALA A 321 -17.38 -15.36 -10.20
N ALA A 322 -17.44 -14.41 -9.27
CA ALA A 322 -17.54 -12.97 -9.58
C ALA A 322 -16.18 -12.32 -9.87
N ARG A 323 -15.06 -12.99 -9.54
CA ARG A 323 -13.70 -12.48 -9.72
C ARG A 323 -13.24 -12.58 -11.17
N PRO A 324 -12.20 -11.83 -11.58
CA PRO A 324 -11.51 -12.09 -12.83
C PRO A 324 -11.07 -13.57 -12.92
N PRO A 325 -11.17 -14.21 -14.10
CA PRO A 325 -10.93 -15.64 -14.23
C PRO A 325 -9.46 -16.05 -14.09
N SER A 326 -8.51 -15.13 -14.27
CA SER A 326 -7.07 -15.37 -14.14
C SER A 326 -6.33 -14.11 -13.64
N PRO A 327 -5.07 -14.25 -13.18
CA PRO A 327 -4.20 -13.11 -12.88
C PRO A 327 -4.01 -12.18 -14.08
N GLY A 328 -3.87 -12.71 -15.30
CA GLY A 328 -3.76 -11.90 -16.53
C GLY A 328 -5.03 -11.10 -16.81
N ALA A 329 -6.23 -11.68 -16.60
CA ALA A 329 -7.48 -10.94 -16.75
C ALA A 329 -7.58 -9.77 -15.75
N PHE A 330 -7.14 -9.98 -14.51
CA PHE A 330 -7.03 -8.90 -13.52
C PHE A 330 -6.03 -7.82 -13.94
N LEU A 331 -4.87 -8.22 -14.48
CA LEU A 331 -3.84 -7.30 -14.95
C LEU A 331 -4.34 -6.42 -16.10
N GLU A 332 -5.07 -7.00 -17.07
CA GLU A 332 -5.68 -6.25 -18.17
C GLU A 332 -6.72 -5.24 -17.68
N GLU A 333 -7.57 -5.63 -16.72
CA GLU A 333 -8.51 -4.70 -16.08
C GLU A 333 -7.76 -3.55 -15.38
N PHE A 334 -6.66 -3.85 -14.67
CA PHE A 334 -5.83 -2.85 -14.00
C PHE A 334 -5.14 -1.90 -15.00
N ARG A 335 -4.60 -2.42 -16.10
CA ARG A 335 -4.03 -1.62 -17.19
C ARG A 335 -5.08 -0.69 -17.80
N GLY A 336 -6.28 -1.21 -18.05
CA GLY A 336 -7.40 -0.40 -18.54
C GLY A 336 -7.78 0.73 -17.58
N ALA A 337 -7.81 0.46 -16.27
CA ALA A 337 -8.06 1.49 -15.27
C ALA A 337 -6.95 2.56 -15.23
N LEU A 338 -5.69 2.14 -15.38
CA LEU A 338 -4.54 3.05 -15.46
C LEU A 338 -4.60 3.92 -16.72
N GLU A 339 -4.84 3.33 -17.89
CA GLU A 339 -5.00 4.04 -19.15
C GLU A 339 -6.19 5.01 -19.10
N ALA A 340 -7.33 4.60 -18.55
CA ALA A 340 -8.48 5.47 -18.35
C ALA A 340 -8.15 6.62 -17.37
N SER A 341 -7.34 6.39 -16.34
CA SER A 341 -6.89 7.45 -15.44
C SER A 341 -5.95 8.45 -16.11
N ARG A 342 -5.12 7.99 -17.07
CA ARG A 342 -4.26 8.83 -17.91
C ARG A 342 -5.06 9.57 -18.98
N GLY A 343 -6.06 8.92 -19.57
CA GLY A 343 -7.01 9.51 -20.52
C GLY A 343 -7.97 10.51 -19.86
N ALA A 344 -8.24 10.35 -18.56
CA ALA A 344 -8.89 11.37 -17.72
C ALA A 344 -7.93 12.49 -17.27
N SER A 345 -6.62 12.30 -17.48
CA SER A 345 -5.57 13.32 -17.33
C SER A 345 -5.45 14.21 -18.58
N ASP A 346 -6.01 13.79 -19.73
CA ASP A 346 -6.62 14.74 -20.66
C ASP A 346 -7.97 15.14 -20.04
N ALA A 347 -8.00 16.34 -19.46
CA ALA A 347 -9.15 16.89 -18.76
C ALA A 347 -10.47 16.54 -19.48
N PRO A 348 -11.54 16.12 -18.76
CA PRO A 348 -12.84 15.97 -19.40
C PRO A 348 -13.13 17.31 -20.09
N SER A 349 -13.36 17.28 -21.40
CA SER A 349 -13.67 18.47 -22.21
C SER A 349 -14.74 19.30 -21.48
N GLY A 350 -14.30 20.36 -20.78
CA GLY A 350 -15.16 21.17 -19.91
C GLY A 350 -14.65 21.46 -18.48
N ALA A 351 -13.73 20.67 -17.91
CA ALA A 351 -13.18 20.95 -16.59
C ALA A 351 -12.31 22.21 -16.58
N ARG A 352 -12.49 23.04 -15.56
CA ARG A 352 -11.84 24.35 -15.47
C ARG A 352 -11.18 24.49 -14.11
N ALA A 353 -9.87 24.71 -14.12
CA ALA A 353 -9.14 25.21 -12.96
C ALA A 353 -9.65 26.60 -12.61
N ARG A 354 -10.02 26.79 -11.34
CA ARG A 354 -10.56 28.04 -10.79
C ARG A 354 -9.92 28.29 -9.43
N PRO A 355 -9.49 29.52 -9.13
CA PRO A 355 -9.15 29.87 -7.76
C PRO A 355 -10.39 29.72 -6.88
N GLY A 356 -10.22 29.17 -5.67
CA GLY A 356 -11.30 28.94 -4.73
C GLY A 356 -10.92 29.18 -3.29
N VAL A 357 -11.91 29.02 -2.43
CA VAL A 357 -11.77 28.94 -0.97
C VAL A 357 -12.49 27.68 -0.49
N ALA A 358 -11.89 26.96 0.45
CA ALA A 358 -12.44 25.77 1.07
C ALA A 358 -12.73 26.00 2.55
N VAL A 359 -13.77 25.34 3.05
CA VAL A 359 -14.06 25.16 4.47
C VAL A 359 -14.15 23.66 4.72
N TYR A 360 -13.19 23.15 5.47
CA TYR A 360 -13.17 21.78 5.96
C TYR A 360 -13.67 21.76 7.40
N ALA A 361 -14.67 20.93 7.69
CA ALA A 361 -15.22 20.72 9.01
C ALA A 361 -14.94 19.29 9.45
N GLU A 362 -14.45 19.12 10.66
CA GLU A 362 -14.24 17.82 11.28
C GLU A 362 -14.85 17.80 12.67
N VAL A 363 -15.56 16.72 12.96
CA VAL A 363 -16.16 16.46 14.27
C VAL A 363 -15.53 15.21 14.86
N GLY A 364 -15.18 15.27 16.13
CA GLY A 364 -14.64 14.14 16.85
C GLY A 364 -14.90 14.24 18.34
N ALA A 365 -14.52 13.18 19.05
CA ALA A 365 -14.45 13.17 20.50
C ALA A 365 -13.13 12.53 20.92
N ALA A 366 -12.75 12.70 22.19
CA ALA A 366 -11.58 12.02 22.73
C ALA A 366 -11.73 10.49 22.57
N PRO A 367 -10.65 9.75 22.25
CA PRO A 367 -10.71 8.31 22.01
C PRO A 367 -11.42 7.54 23.14
N GLU A 368 -11.19 7.93 24.39
CA GLU A 368 -11.78 7.30 25.57
C GLU A 368 -13.30 7.45 25.63
N ALA A 369 -13.86 8.48 25.00
CA ALA A 369 -15.30 8.69 24.89
C ALA A 369 -15.94 7.83 23.78
N LEU A 370 -15.16 7.41 22.79
CA LEU A 370 -15.60 6.62 21.64
C LEU A 370 -15.50 5.11 21.89
N ASP A 371 -14.75 4.68 22.91
CA ASP A 371 -14.64 3.26 23.31
C ASP A 371 -15.98 2.67 23.81
N ALA A 372 -16.82 3.50 24.44
CA ALA A 372 -18.14 3.13 24.94
C ALA A 372 -19.08 4.35 24.88
N PRO A 373 -19.56 4.73 23.68
CA PRO A 373 -20.36 5.94 23.52
C PRO A 373 -21.76 5.75 24.10
N ASP A 374 -22.27 6.78 24.79
CA ASP A 374 -23.66 6.83 25.24
C ASP A 374 -24.55 7.49 24.17
N ASP A 375 -25.87 7.28 24.27
CA ASP A 375 -26.85 7.81 23.31
C ASP A 375 -26.79 9.34 23.17
N ARG A 376 -26.37 10.04 24.23
CA ARG A 376 -26.22 11.51 24.22
C ARG A 376 -25.05 11.93 23.34
N LEU A 377 -23.89 11.26 23.46
CA LEU A 377 -22.71 11.54 22.65
C LEU A 377 -22.99 11.26 21.18
N LEU A 378 -23.61 10.11 20.87
CA LEU A 378 -23.95 9.73 19.49
C LEU A 378 -24.92 10.75 18.88
N ALA A 379 -25.98 11.13 19.60
CA ALA A 379 -26.96 12.10 19.11
C ALA A 379 -26.35 13.48 18.85
N ASP A 380 -25.38 13.92 19.68
CA ASP A 380 -24.70 15.21 19.47
C ASP A 380 -23.75 15.15 18.26
N LEU A 381 -23.01 14.06 18.07
CA LEU A 381 -22.14 13.84 16.90
C LEU A 381 -22.95 13.84 15.59
N GLU A 382 -24.06 13.09 15.56
CA GLU A 382 -24.93 12.97 14.38
C GLU A 382 -25.60 14.31 14.00
N ALA A 383 -25.82 15.21 14.96
CA ALA A 383 -26.47 16.49 14.71
C ALA A 383 -25.56 17.56 14.07
N ILE A 384 -24.23 17.41 14.18
CA ILE A 384 -23.28 18.48 13.83
C ILE A 384 -23.08 18.63 12.33
N LEU A 385 -22.72 17.55 11.62
CA LEU A 385 -22.40 17.64 10.19
C LEU A 385 -23.60 18.09 9.34
N PRO A 386 -24.84 17.59 9.55
CA PRO A 386 -26.01 18.11 8.83
C PRO A 386 -26.25 19.61 9.07
N PHE A 387 -26.01 20.08 10.30
CA PHE A 387 -26.10 21.50 10.63
C PHE A 387 -25.03 22.33 9.90
N VAL A 388 -23.77 21.86 9.92
CA VAL A 388 -22.65 22.52 9.24
C VAL A 388 -22.90 22.60 7.73
N ALA A 389 -23.34 21.50 7.12
CA ALA A 389 -23.66 21.43 5.69
C ALA A 389 -24.74 22.45 5.29
N ALA A 390 -25.80 22.58 6.09
CA ALA A 390 -26.88 23.54 5.84
C ALA A 390 -26.37 25.00 5.88
N GLU A 391 -25.60 25.36 6.89
CA GLU A 391 -25.06 26.72 7.06
C GLU A 391 -24.06 27.10 5.95
N LEU A 392 -23.21 26.16 5.52
CA LEU A 392 -22.24 26.38 4.44
C LEU A 392 -22.95 26.51 3.08
N THR A 393 -23.99 25.72 2.86
CA THR A 393 -24.85 25.84 1.66
C THR A 393 -25.56 27.20 1.63
N GLU A 394 -26.12 27.66 2.75
CA GLU A 394 -26.76 28.98 2.86
C GLU A 394 -25.74 30.12 2.65
N ALA A 395 -24.48 29.92 3.04
CA ALA A 395 -23.39 30.84 2.77
C ALA A 395 -22.88 30.81 1.32
N GLY A 396 -23.49 29.99 0.44
CA GLY A 396 -23.15 29.91 -0.97
C GLY A 396 -21.89 29.09 -1.27
N LEU A 397 -21.52 28.13 -0.41
CA LEU A 397 -20.51 27.14 -0.71
C LEU A 397 -21.17 25.86 -1.22
N SER A 398 -20.49 25.18 -2.14
CA SER A 398 -20.91 23.91 -2.71
C SER A 398 -20.23 22.74 -1.98
N PRO A 399 -20.93 21.61 -1.78
CA PRO A 399 -20.34 20.42 -1.19
C PRO A 399 -19.25 19.85 -2.11
N GLY A 400 -18.13 19.42 -1.51
CA GLY A 400 -16.98 18.84 -2.21
C GLY A 400 -16.71 17.38 -1.83
N ALA A 401 -16.66 17.07 -0.52
CA ALA A 401 -16.47 15.70 -0.03
C ALA A 401 -17.11 15.52 1.36
N GLU A 402 -17.55 14.31 1.68
CA GLU A 402 -18.21 13.97 2.95
C GLU A 402 -17.75 12.60 3.45
N THR A 403 -17.48 12.51 4.75
CA THR A 403 -17.19 11.26 5.46
C THR A 403 -18.10 11.15 6.69
N GLY A 404 -18.01 10.04 7.45
CA GLY A 404 -18.77 9.90 8.69
C GLY A 404 -18.44 10.92 9.79
N SER A 405 -17.31 11.63 9.70
CA SER A 405 -16.85 12.57 10.72
C SER A 405 -16.36 13.90 10.16
N SER A 406 -16.46 14.13 8.84
CA SER A 406 -15.94 15.35 8.22
C SER A 406 -16.68 15.76 6.95
N LEU A 407 -16.62 17.05 6.64
CA LEU A 407 -17.19 17.67 5.44
C LEU A 407 -16.20 18.64 4.80
N LEU A 408 -16.18 18.68 3.47
CA LEU A 408 -15.47 19.69 2.69
C LEU A 408 -16.49 20.47 1.85
N PHE A 409 -16.46 21.79 1.98
CA PHE A 409 -17.24 22.72 1.16
C PHE A 409 -16.30 23.70 0.46
N THR A 410 -16.64 24.10 -0.75
CA THR A 410 -15.80 24.98 -1.58
C THR A 410 -16.63 26.07 -2.23
N ALA A 411 -16.01 27.21 -2.52
CA ALA A 411 -16.59 28.25 -3.36
C ALA A 411 -15.53 28.81 -4.31
N GLU A 412 -15.95 29.15 -5.52
CA GLU A 412 -15.10 29.87 -6.46
C GLU A 412 -14.74 31.27 -5.92
N ARG A 413 -13.53 31.71 -6.26
CA ARG A 413 -12.92 32.96 -5.80
C ARG A 413 -12.52 33.79 -7.03
N PRO A 414 -13.50 34.34 -7.77
CA PRO A 414 -13.23 35.13 -8.96
C PRO A 414 -12.45 36.40 -8.58
N ALA A 415 -11.58 36.87 -9.48
CA ALA A 415 -10.59 37.92 -9.16
C ALA A 415 -11.23 39.26 -8.73
N ASP A 416 -12.43 39.57 -9.21
CA ASP A 416 -13.21 40.77 -8.89
C ASP A 416 -13.96 40.68 -7.56
N ALA A 417 -14.21 39.48 -7.04
CA ALA A 417 -14.92 39.24 -5.78
C ALA A 417 -14.13 38.38 -4.78
N ASP A 418 -12.80 38.33 -4.93
CA ASP A 418 -11.92 37.51 -4.10
C ASP A 418 -12.11 37.77 -2.60
N ALA A 419 -11.95 39.03 -2.18
CA ALA A 419 -12.04 39.42 -0.79
C ALA A 419 -13.42 39.12 -0.19
N GLU A 420 -14.48 39.27 -0.99
CA GLU A 420 -15.85 38.94 -0.59
C GLU A 420 -16.05 37.44 -0.41
N ALA A 421 -15.55 36.62 -1.34
CA ALA A 421 -15.63 35.17 -1.24
C ALA A 421 -14.89 34.62 -0.01
N ARG A 422 -13.66 35.11 0.25
CA ARG A 422 -12.90 34.74 1.46
C ARG A 422 -13.59 35.22 2.74
N ARG A 423 -14.08 36.46 2.77
CA ARG A 423 -14.82 37.02 3.92
C ARG A 423 -16.09 36.22 4.23
N ARG A 424 -16.85 35.86 3.20
CA ARG A 424 -18.07 35.04 3.32
C ARG A 424 -17.79 33.68 3.94
N ALA A 425 -16.73 33.01 3.50
CA ALA A 425 -16.30 31.73 4.06
C ALA A 425 -15.88 31.85 5.55
N VAL A 426 -15.08 32.87 5.88
CA VAL A 426 -14.67 33.12 7.27
C VAL A 426 -15.86 33.43 8.17
N ASP A 427 -16.75 34.34 7.73
CA ASP A 427 -17.92 34.72 8.51
C ASP A 427 -18.86 33.52 8.71
N ALA A 428 -19.00 32.65 7.71
CA ALA A 428 -19.75 31.40 7.83
C ALA A 428 -19.14 30.47 8.88
N ALA A 429 -17.84 30.20 8.81
CA ALA A 429 -17.15 29.34 9.78
C ALA A 429 -17.27 29.88 11.22
N LEU A 430 -17.09 31.19 11.42
CA LEU A 430 -17.23 31.84 12.73
C LEU A 430 -18.68 31.83 13.25
N ARG A 431 -19.68 31.93 12.36
CA ARG A 431 -21.10 31.79 12.75
C ARG A 431 -21.41 30.34 13.15
N ILE A 432 -20.99 29.37 12.34
CA ILE A 432 -21.17 27.94 12.59
C ILE A 432 -20.57 27.58 13.94
N PHE A 433 -19.31 27.93 14.17
CA PHE A 433 -18.62 27.62 15.43
C PHE A 433 -19.36 28.21 16.64
N ARG A 434 -19.78 29.49 16.60
CA ARG A 434 -20.53 30.11 17.70
C ARG A 434 -21.86 29.44 17.98
N ARG A 435 -22.59 29.02 16.93
CA ARG A 435 -23.87 28.33 17.07
C ARG A 435 -23.68 26.92 17.61
N LEU A 436 -22.64 26.22 17.17
CA LEU A 436 -22.28 24.90 17.70
C LEU A 436 -21.86 24.97 19.17
N GLU A 437 -21.06 25.96 19.57
CA GLU A 437 -20.67 26.15 20.98
C GLU A 437 -21.87 26.45 21.89
N GLY A 438 -22.87 27.19 21.38
CA GLY A 438 -24.07 27.59 22.12
C GLY A 438 -25.28 26.67 21.94
N ARG A 439 -25.15 25.51 21.27
CA ARG A 439 -26.30 24.65 20.96
C ARG A 439 -26.84 23.94 22.22
N PRO A 440 -28.17 23.80 22.36
CA PRO A 440 -28.76 23.03 23.45
C PRO A 440 -28.41 21.54 23.31
N GLY A 441 -28.04 20.90 24.42
CA GLY A 441 -27.71 19.46 24.41
C GLY A 441 -26.26 19.12 24.05
N ARG A 442 -25.41 20.11 23.78
CA ARG A 442 -23.97 19.91 23.52
C ARG A 442 -23.33 18.98 24.55
N ASP A 443 -22.58 17.99 24.08
CA ASP A 443 -21.72 17.16 24.90
C ASP A 443 -20.32 17.79 24.97
N PRO A 444 -19.74 17.98 26.17
CA PRO A 444 -18.43 18.60 26.32
C PRO A 444 -17.29 17.73 25.75
N ARG A 445 -17.53 16.44 25.50
CA ARG A 445 -16.56 15.53 24.88
C ARG A 445 -16.45 15.75 23.37
N VAL A 446 -17.44 16.40 22.75
CA VAL A 446 -17.46 16.65 21.31
C VAL A 446 -16.67 17.90 20.96
N GLN A 447 -15.76 17.73 20.01
CA GLN A 447 -14.88 18.73 19.48
C GLN A 447 -15.21 18.97 18.01
N VAL A 448 -15.30 20.25 17.62
CA VAL A 448 -15.53 20.64 16.24
C VAL A 448 -14.40 21.55 15.79
N ARG A 449 -13.84 21.21 14.64
CA ARG A 449 -12.75 21.92 14.02
C ARG A 449 -13.16 22.38 12.63
N LEU A 450 -12.89 23.64 12.33
CA LEU A 450 -13.15 24.25 11.03
C LEU A 450 -11.83 24.82 10.49
N CYS A 451 -11.36 24.31 9.36
CA CYS A 451 -10.13 24.76 8.70
C CYS A 451 -10.48 25.43 7.36
N LEU A 452 -9.93 26.61 7.13
CA LEU A 452 -10.13 27.37 5.89
C LEU A 452 -8.83 27.49 5.12
N HIS A 453 -8.88 27.27 3.81
CA HIS A 453 -7.74 27.44 2.92
C HIS A 453 -8.15 28.00 1.56
N THR A 454 -7.21 28.60 0.84
CA THR A 454 -7.40 29.07 -0.55
C THR A 454 -6.42 28.38 -1.46
N GLY A 455 -6.88 27.99 -2.64
CA GLY A 455 -6.09 27.22 -3.59
C GLY A 455 -6.85 27.02 -4.88
N GLU A 456 -6.40 26.08 -5.69
CA GLU A 456 -7.06 25.73 -6.95
C GLU A 456 -8.18 24.70 -6.74
N LEU A 457 -9.32 24.94 -7.39
CA LEU A 457 -10.42 24.01 -7.60
C LEU A 457 -10.38 23.51 -9.04
N LEU A 458 -10.48 22.21 -9.24
CA LEU A 458 -10.79 21.63 -10.54
C LEU A 458 -12.29 21.31 -10.56
N LEU A 459 -13.06 22.14 -11.25
CA LEU A 459 -14.52 21.99 -11.33
C LEU A 459 -14.92 21.34 -12.66
N GLY A 460 -15.92 20.46 -12.60
CA GLY A 460 -16.54 19.86 -13.77
C GLY A 460 -17.57 20.78 -14.45
N PRO A 461 -18.18 20.32 -15.55
CA PRO A 461 -19.11 21.14 -16.34
C PRO A 461 -20.37 21.57 -15.59
N SER A 462 -20.77 20.82 -14.56
CA SER A 462 -21.92 21.13 -13.68
C SER A 462 -21.52 21.84 -12.39
N GLY A 463 -20.24 22.23 -12.24
CA GLY A 463 -19.74 22.94 -11.06
C GLY A 463 -19.40 22.02 -9.88
N GLU A 464 -19.41 20.70 -10.09
CA GLU A 464 -18.97 19.70 -9.11
C GLU A 464 -17.45 19.71 -8.95
N LEU A 465 -16.97 19.47 -7.73
CA LEU A 465 -15.55 19.38 -7.44
C LEU A 465 -14.99 18.05 -7.96
N LEU A 466 -14.14 18.12 -8.98
CA LEU A 466 -13.43 16.96 -9.55
C LEU A 466 -12.05 16.76 -8.92
N GLY A 467 -11.45 17.81 -8.35
CA GLY A 467 -10.11 17.77 -7.77
C GLY A 467 -9.52 19.16 -7.50
N GLY A 468 -8.19 19.27 -7.55
CA GLY A 468 -7.44 20.48 -7.25
C GLY A 468 -6.84 20.49 -5.84
N GLU A 469 -5.98 21.46 -5.56
CA GLU A 469 -5.32 21.62 -4.25
C GLU A 469 -6.32 21.61 -3.09
N LEU A 470 -7.48 22.25 -3.28
CA LEU A 470 -8.50 22.34 -2.24
C LEU A 470 -9.27 21.03 -2.01
N ALA A 471 -9.28 20.10 -2.97
CA ALA A 471 -9.83 18.76 -2.75
C ALA A 471 -8.87 17.88 -1.92
N GLU A 472 -7.59 18.23 -1.86
CA GLU A 472 -6.55 17.52 -1.14
C GLU A 472 -6.42 17.99 0.31
N VAL A 473 -7.47 17.80 1.12
CA VAL A 473 -7.56 18.30 2.50
C VAL A 473 -6.31 18.01 3.34
N GLY A 474 -5.75 16.80 3.28
CA GLY A 474 -4.54 16.44 4.06
C GLY A 474 -3.26 17.19 3.66
N GLY A 475 -3.27 17.93 2.54
CA GLY A 475 -2.18 18.81 2.13
C GLY A 475 -2.19 20.19 2.78
N TRP A 476 -3.31 20.61 3.36
CA TRP A 476 -3.48 21.98 3.88
C TRP A 476 -4.25 22.09 5.20
N ALA A 477 -5.05 21.10 5.59
CA ALA A 477 -5.67 21.02 6.91
C ALA A 477 -4.85 20.04 7.77
N PRO A 478 -4.04 20.54 8.73
CA PRO A 478 -3.20 19.68 9.56
C PRO A 478 -4.05 18.73 10.40
N GLU A 479 -3.53 17.57 10.77
CA GLU A 479 -4.17 16.71 11.77
C GLU A 479 -4.01 17.32 13.18
N GLY A 480 -5.02 17.20 14.04
CA GLY A 480 -4.94 17.75 15.40
C GLY A 480 -6.27 17.90 16.11
N ALA A 481 -6.28 17.55 17.40
CA ALA A 481 -7.46 17.50 18.27
C ALA A 481 -7.91 18.87 18.85
N GLN A 482 -7.59 19.99 18.20
CA GLN A 482 -7.98 21.31 18.72
C GLN A 482 -9.31 21.75 18.14
N ALA A 483 -10.28 22.02 19.03
CA ALA A 483 -11.55 22.62 18.68
C ALA A 483 -11.37 24.13 18.40
N GLY A 484 -11.88 24.58 17.26
CA GLY A 484 -11.73 25.97 16.85
C GLY A 484 -11.94 26.21 15.35
N VAL A 485 -11.81 27.47 14.97
CA VAL A 485 -11.78 27.94 13.58
C VAL A 485 -10.37 28.39 13.27
N PHE A 486 -9.79 27.78 12.24
CA PHE A 486 -8.42 27.99 11.79
C PHE A 486 -8.41 28.37 10.32
N ALA A 487 -7.48 29.23 9.91
CA ALA A 487 -7.37 29.66 8.52
C ALA A 487 -5.92 29.84 8.11
N SER A 488 -5.58 29.49 6.87
CA SER A 488 -4.27 29.83 6.33
C SER A 488 -4.10 31.37 6.22
N PRO A 489 -2.86 31.90 6.31
CA PRO A 489 -2.61 33.33 6.21
C PRO A 489 -3.24 33.99 4.97
N GLU A 490 -3.26 33.26 3.86
CA GLU A 490 -3.81 33.68 2.57
C GLU A 490 -5.32 33.92 2.63
N VAL A 491 -6.05 33.17 3.46
CA VAL A 491 -7.51 33.34 3.64
C VAL A 491 -7.82 34.70 4.25
N VAL A 492 -7.05 35.14 5.24
CA VAL A 492 -7.33 36.38 5.99
C VAL A 492 -6.59 37.61 5.47
N ALA A 493 -5.63 37.42 4.56
CA ALA A 493 -4.80 38.48 4.01
C ALA A 493 -5.65 39.62 3.40
N GLY A 494 -5.49 40.84 3.94
CA GLY A 494 -6.18 42.05 3.45
C GLY A 494 -7.65 42.19 3.89
N LEU A 495 -8.18 41.28 4.71
CA LEU A 495 -9.58 41.33 5.16
C LEU A 495 -9.79 42.14 6.45
N GLY A 496 -8.73 42.51 7.16
CA GLY A 496 -8.82 43.20 8.45
C GLY A 496 -9.45 42.36 9.57
N ILE A 497 -9.36 41.03 9.45
CA ILE A 497 -9.81 40.07 10.48
C ILE A 497 -8.71 39.95 11.54
N VAL A 498 -9.08 40.04 12.81
CA VAL A 498 -8.15 39.80 13.93
C VAL A 498 -7.93 38.31 14.04
N ALA A 499 -6.71 37.86 13.77
CA ALA A 499 -6.29 36.47 13.90
C ALA A 499 -5.27 36.35 15.03
N GLY A 500 -5.35 35.26 15.80
CA GLY A 500 -4.42 34.90 16.85
C GLY A 500 -3.08 34.36 16.29
N PRO A 501 -2.23 33.78 17.14
CA PRO A 501 -0.96 33.19 16.69
C PRO A 501 -1.18 32.04 15.71
N LEU A 502 -0.12 31.66 15.01
CA LEU A 502 -0.09 30.40 14.27
C LEU A 502 -0.26 29.23 15.25
N ALA A 503 -1.21 28.36 14.96
CA ALA A 503 -1.51 27.08 15.59
C ALA A 503 -1.41 25.97 14.55
N LEU A 504 -1.66 24.72 14.97
CA LEU A 504 -1.65 23.51 14.14
C LEU A 504 -0.38 23.40 13.26
N GLU A 505 0.69 22.82 13.84
CA GLU A 505 2.00 22.68 13.18
C GLU A 505 2.66 24.00 12.73
N GLY A 506 2.11 25.16 13.14
CA GLY A 506 2.63 26.48 12.80
C GLY A 506 2.22 26.98 11.42
N THR A 507 1.20 26.37 10.80
CA THR A 507 0.78 26.69 9.43
C THR A 507 -0.54 27.46 9.36
N MET A 508 -1.37 27.42 10.41
CA MET A 508 -2.73 27.95 10.40
C MET A 508 -2.96 28.99 11.50
N LEU A 509 -3.60 30.11 11.20
CA LEU A 509 -3.97 31.13 12.19
C LEU A 509 -5.24 30.76 12.95
N VAL A 510 -5.28 31.05 14.25
CA VAL A 510 -6.49 30.86 15.07
C VAL A 510 -7.46 32.03 14.90
N LEU A 511 -8.70 31.77 14.49
CA LEU A 511 -9.76 32.79 14.38
C LEU A 511 -10.74 32.75 15.56
N ALA A 512 -11.00 31.58 16.13
CA ALA A 512 -11.80 31.38 17.35
C ALA A 512 -11.54 29.98 17.93
N GLY A 513 -11.63 29.79 19.25
CA GLY A 513 -11.46 28.47 19.88
C GLY A 513 -10.49 28.47 21.05
N ALA A 514 -10.13 27.29 21.54
CA ALA A 514 -9.14 27.16 22.61
C ALA A 514 -7.77 27.64 22.11
N GLU A 515 -7.10 28.51 22.87
CA GLU A 515 -5.75 28.94 22.50
C GLU A 515 -4.82 27.72 22.44
N PRO A 516 -3.90 27.66 21.44
CA PRO A 516 -2.90 26.62 21.41
C PRO A 516 -2.12 26.69 22.70
N THR A 517 -2.19 25.63 23.51
CA THR A 517 -1.36 25.47 24.70
C THR A 517 0.09 25.55 24.23
N ALA A 518 0.74 26.68 24.53
CA ALA A 518 2.16 26.86 24.26
C ALA A 518 2.91 25.70 24.93
N ALA A 519 3.53 24.84 24.11
CA ALA A 519 4.38 23.77 24.60
C ALA A 519 5.44 24.40 25.53
N ARG A 520 5.41 24.00 26.79
CA ARG A 520 6.43 24.30 27.79
C ARG A 520 7.31 23.09 27.99
#